data_AF-A0A6P2V838-F1
#
_entry.id   AF-A0A6P2V838-F1
#
_cell.length_a   1.000
_cell.length_b   1.000
_cell.length_c   1.000
_cell.angle_alpha   90.00
_cell.angle_beta   90.00
_cell.angle_gamma   90.00
#
_symmetry.space_group_name_H-M   'P 1'
#
loop_
_entity.id
_entity.type
_entity.pdbx_description
1 polymer ?
#
loop_
_entity_poly.entity_id
_entity_poly.type
_entity_poly.pdbx_seq_one_letter_code
_entity_poly.pdbx_strand_id
1 'polypeptide(L)'
;MIDLEQEAISRWERGTRMPTLHRLQQLSDALDCSVDQLLQRGSNRPDDQLALIADALDGLDGDERELVAGFVQQFAEMLKAKHPTKNKRRK
;
A
#
# COMPACT_ATOMS: atom_id res chain seq x y z
N MET A 1 -0.30 26.52 3.09
CA MET A 1 1.00 26.16 3.71
C MET A 1 0.68 25.49 5.03
N ILE A 2 0.94 24.20 5.16
CA ILE A 2 0.55 23.49 6.36
C ILE A 2 1.55 23.83 7.46
N ASP A 3 1.04 24.39 8.55
CA ASP A 3 1.83 24.70 9.75
C ASP A 3 2.10 23.40 10.53
N LEU A 4 3.05 22.64 10.00
CA LEU A 4 3.59 21.42 10.57
C LEU A 4 5.08 21.62 10.78
N GLU A 5 5.50 21.60 12.04
CA GLU A 5 6.91 21.56 12.38
C GLU A 5 7.53 20.27 11.81
N GLN A 6 8.64 20.41 11.09
CA GLN A 6 9.33 19.27 10.47
C GLN A 6 9.72 18.19 11.50
N GLU A 7 10.00 18.61 12.74
CA GLU A 7 10.28 17.69 13.85
C GLU A 7 9.06 16.84 14.23
N ALA A 8 7.84 17.39 14.16
CA ALA A 8 6.62 16.65 14.44
C ALA A 8 6.40 15.53 13.41
N ILE A 9 6.58 15.86 12.11
CA ILE A 9 6.50 14.88 11.01
C ILE A 9 7.55 13.77 11.22
N SER A 10 8.78 14.16 11.53
CA SER A 10 9.89 13.23 11.74
C SER A 10 9.63 12.23 12.88
N ARG A 11 8.93 12.67 13.93
CA ARG A 11 8.54 11.80 15.05
C ARG A 11 7.40 10.84 14.69
N TRP A 12 6.50 11.25 13.79
CA TRP A 12 5.43 10.42 13.24
C TRP A 12 5.99 9.32 12.33
N GLU A 13 6.90 9.67 11.43
CA GLU A 13 7.55 8.71 10.52
C GLU A 13 8.34 7.63 11.27
N ARG A 14 8.97 7.98 12.41
CA ARG A 14 9.66 7.02 13.27
C ARG A 14 8.75 6.26 14.25
N GLY A 15 7.45 6.55 14.26
CA GLY A 15 6.48 5.92 15.17
C GLY A 15 6.66 6.29 16.65
N THR A 16 7.47 7.31 16.96
CA THR A 16 7.72 7.76 18.35
C THR A 16 6.57 8.58 18.94
N ARG A 17 5.69 9.10 18.09
CA ARG A 17 4.46 9.82 18.45
C ARG A 17 3.41 9.55 17.38
N MET A 18 2.14 9.41 17.76
CA MET A 18 1.05 9.30 16.78
C MET A 18 0.47 10.69 16.45
N PRO A 19 0.17 10.98 15.17
CA PRO A 19 -0.57 12.18 14.78
C PRO A 19 -2.03 12.08 15.27
N THR A 20 -2.67 13.24 15.47
CA THR A 20 -4.12 13.29 15.70
C THR A 20 -4.87 13.14 14.37
N LEU A 21 -6.16 12.79 14.43
CA LEU A 21 -7.00 12.67 13.23
C LEU A 21 -7.02 13.96 12.40
N HIS A 22 -7.08 15.12 13.05
CA HIS A 22 -6.98 16.42 12.39
C HIS A 22 -5.67 16.60 11.62
N ARG A 23 -4.53 16.15 12.17
CA ARG A 23 -3.23 16.24 11.50
C ARG A 23 -3.12 15.25 10.34
N LEU A 24 -3.75 14.08 10.44
CA LEU A 24 -3.87 13.15 9.31
C LEU A 24 -4.68 13.74 8.16
N GLN A 25 -5.79 14.41 8.44
CA GLN A 25 -6.57 15.12 7.41
C GLN A 25 -5.76 16.23 6.74
N GLN A 26 -5.03 17.04 7.53
CA GLN A 26 -4.17 18.07 6.94
C GLN A 26 -3.10 17.46 6.02
N LEU A 27 -2.50 16.34 6.40
CA LEU A 27 -1.53 15.63 5.56
C LEU A 27 -2.17 15.09 4.29
N SER A 28 -3.40 14.57 4.35
CA SER A 28 -4.10 14.02 3.19
C SER A 28 -4.39 15.12 2.17
N ASP A 29 -4.86 16.27 2.66
CA ASP A 29 -5.11 17.46 1.85
C ASP A 29 -3.80 18.02 1.23
N ALA A 30 -2.67 17.93 1.93
CA ALA A 30 -1.35 18.36 1.42
C ALA A 30 -0.85 17.51 0.26
N LEU A 31 -1.10 16.20 0.36
CA LEU A 31 -0.57 15.16 -0.50
C LEU A 31 -1.55 14.76 -1.60
N ASP A 32 -2.67 15.49 -1.70
CA ASP A 32 -3.76 15.27 -2.66
C ASP A 32 -4.23 13.82 -2.68
N CYS A 33 -4.49 13.28 -1.48
CA CYS A 33 -4.95 11.92 -1.27
C CYS A 33 -5.97 11.86 -0.13
N SER A 34 -6.66 10.73 0.01
CA SER A 34 -7.56 10.50 1.13
C SER A 34 -6.81 9.98 2.38
N VAL A 35 -7.42 10.14 3.56
CA VAL A 35 -6.81 9.67 4.82
C VAL A 35 -6.64 8.15 4.84
N ASP A 36 -7.55 7.40 4.21
CA ASP A 36 -7.42 5.95 4.04
C ASP A 36 -6.22 5.58 3.16
N GLN A 37 -5.97 6.30 2.06
CA GLN A 37 -4.80 6.09 1.22
C GLN A 37 -3.47 6.34 1.96
N LEU A 38 -3.42 7.32 2.87
CA LEU A 38 -2.26 7.53 3.73
C LEU A 38 -1.96 6.32 4.62
N LEU A 39 -2.99 5.69 5.16
CA LEU A 39 -2.85 4.55 6.06
C LEU A 39 -2.61 3.23 5.31
N GLN A 40 -3.18 3.08 4.11
CA GLN A 40 -2.98 1.92 3.25
C GLN A 40 -1.53 1.76 2.80
N ARG A 41 -0.84 2.84 2.45
CA ARG A 41 0.56 2.80 1.97
C ARG A 41 1.55 2.24 2.99
N GLY A 42 1.23 2.31 4.29
CA GLY A 42 2.03 1.70 5.37
C GLY A 42 1.59 0.30 5.78
N SER A 43 0.50 -0.20 5.23
CA SER A 43 -0.10 -1.47 5.63
C SER A 43 0.49 -2.64 4.85
N ASN A 44 0.87 -3.70 5.57
CA ASN A 44 1.31 -4.96 4.97
C ASN A 44 0.13 -5.93 4.74
N ARG A 45 -1.11 -5.43 4.81
CA ARG A 45 -2.31 -6.24 4.60
C ARG A 45 -2.50 -6.43 3.10
N PRO A 46 -2.80 -7.66 2.64
CA PRO A 46 -3.00 -7.96 1.24
C PRO A 46 -4.15 -7.15 0.63
N ASP A 47 -5.19 -6.84 1.42
CA ASP A 47 -6.37 -6.08 0.97
C ASP A 47 -6.00 -4.64 0.55
N ASP A 48 -5.06 -4.01 1.25
CA ASP A 48 -4.60 -2.65 0.93
C ASP A 48 -3.72 -2.62 -0.32
N GLN A 49 -2.95 -3.70 -0.56
CA GLN A 49 -2.18 -3.88 -1.80
C GLN A 49 -3.10 -4.14 -3.01
N LEU A 50 -4.21 -4.84 -2.80
CA LEU A 50 -5.22 -5.06 -3.84
C LEU A 50 -5.92 -3.75 -4.23
N ALA A 51 -6.18 -2.87 -3.27
CA ALA A 51 -6.75 -1.54 -3.55
C ALA A 51 -5.83 -0.71 -4.47
N LEU A 52 -4.52 -0.72 -4.25
CA LEU A 52 -3.55 -0.04 -5.11
C LEU A 52 -3.50 -0.64 -6.53
N ILE A 53 -3.62 -1.96 -6.65
CA ILE A 53 -3.68 -2.61 -7.97
C ILE A 53 -4.99 -2.24 -8.67
N ALA A 54 -6.11 -2.21 -7.96
CA ALA A 54 -7.40 -1.82 -8.52
C ALA A 54 -7.40 -0.37 -9.03
N ASP A 55 -6.77 0.55 -8.30
CA ASP A 55 -6.57 1.94 -8.72
C ASP A 55 -5.68 2.04 -9.96
N ALA A 56 -4.58 1.28 -10.02
CA ALA A 56 -3.70 1.22 -11.20
C ALA A 56 -4.36 0.60 -12.44
N LEU A 57 -5.44 -0.16 -12.26
CA LEU A 57 -6.26 -0.71 -13.35
C LEU A 57 -7.34 0.27 -13.81
N ASP A 58 -7.57 1.37 -13.07
CA ASP A 58 -8.54 2.37 -13.46
C ASP A 58 -8.06 3.13 -14.71
N GLY A 59 -8.96 3.34 -15.66
CA GLY A 59 -8.63 3.92 -16.98
C GLY A 59 -8.09 2.95 -18.04
N LEU A 60 -7.73 1.71 -17.69
CA LEU A 60 -7.41 0.67 -18.68
C LEU A 60 -8.68 0.09 -19.31
N ASP A 61 -8.60 -0.33 -20.58
CA ASP A 61 -9.68 -1.04 -21.26
C ASP A 61 -9.75 -2.53 -20.87
N GLY A 62 -10.73 -3.25 -21.43
CA GLY A 62 -10.98 -4.65 -21.06
C GLY A 62 -9.79 -5.59 -21.36
N ASP A 63 -9.17 -5.41 -22.52
CA ASP A 63 -8.08 -6.26 -23.00
C ASP A 63 -6.79 -5.97 -22.20
N GLU A 64 -6.54 -4.70 -21.90
CA GLU A 64 -5.42 -4.25 -21.07
C GLU A 64 -5.53 -4.78 -19.62
N ARG A 65 -6.73 -4.72 -19.03
CA ARG A 65 -6.98 -5.26 -17.67
C ARG A 65 -6.76 -6.77 -17.63
N GLU A 66 -7.21 -7.50 -18.65
CA GLU A 66 -7.04 -8.95 -18.74
C GLU A 66 -5.56 -9.34 -18.84
N LEU A 67 -4.78 -8.58 -19.61
CA LEU A 67 -3.33 -8.77 -19.73
C LEU A 67 -2.60 -8.57 -18.40
N VAL A 68 -2.91 -7.49 -17.68
CA VAL A 68 -2.31 -7.21 -16.36
C VAL A 68 -2.70 -8.28 -15.34
N ALA A 69 -3.98 -8.67 -15.29
CA ALA A 69 -4.46 -9.71 -14.39
C ALA A 69 -3.79 -11.07 -14.65
N GLY A 70 -3.62 -11.44 -15.92
CA GLY A 70 -2.92 -12.65 -16.32
C GLY A 70 -1.46 -12.65 -15.90
N PHE A 71 -0.76 -11.52 -16.05
CA PHE A 71 0.63 -11.39 -15.63
C PHE A 71 0.78 -11.54 -14.11
N VAL A 72 -0.08 -10.89 -13.33
CA VAL A 72 -0.10 -11.00 -11.86
C VAL A 72 -0.33 -12.46 -11.42
N GLN A 73 -1.28 -13.16 -12.05
CA GLN A 73 -1.54 -14.59 -11.76
C GLN A 73 -0.32 -15.46 -12.07
N GLN A 74 0.28 -15.33 -13.26
CA GLN A 74 1.46 -16.11 -13.66
C GLN A 74 2.64 -15.88 -12.71
N PHE A 75 2.88 -14.63 -12.30
CA PHE A 75 3.94 -14.31 -11.34
C PHE A 75 3.66 -14.91 -9.96
N ALA A 76 2.42 -14.82 -9.49
CA ALA A 76 2.02 -15.41 -8.21
C ALA A 76 2.19 -16.95 -8.21
N GLU A 77 1.80 -17.62 -9.29
CA GLU A 77 1.98 -19.06 -9.45
C GLU A 77 3.45 -19.46 -9.52
N MET A 78 4.26 -18.75 -10.31
CA MET A 78 5.71 -18.97 -10.38
C MET A 78 6.36 -18.84 -9.00
N LEU A 79 6.01 -17.81 -8.23
CA LEU A 79 6.56 -17.61 -6.89
C LEU A 79 6.13 -18.72 -5.92
N LYS A 80 4.86 -19.13 -5.96
CA LYS A 80 4.37 -20.29 -5.18
C LYS A 80 5.13 -21.57 -5.54
N ALA A 81 5.36 -21.82 -6.83
CA ALA A 81 6.12 -22.97 -7.31
C ALA A 81 7.61 -22.94 -6.93
N LYS A 82 8.20 -21.74 -6.80
CA LYS A 82 9.59 -21.54 -6.31
C LYS A 82 9.75 -21.59 -4.79
N HIS A 83 8.67 -21.69 -4.01
CA HIS A 83 8.69 -21.82 -2.54
C HIS A 83 8.47 -23.24 -1.96
N PRO A 84 9.00 -24.35 -2.51
CA PRO A 84 8.76 -25.69 -1.93
C PRO A 84 9.55 -25.98 -0.63
N THR A 85 10.42 -25.08 -0.13
CA THR A 85 11.45 -25.42 0.87
C THR A 85 11.32 -24.82 2.27
N LYS A 86 10.33 -23.99 2.60
CA LYS A 86 10.19 -23.46 3.98
C LYS A 86 9.32 -24.32 4.92
N ASN A 87 8.59 -25.32 4.42
CA ASN A 87 7.63 -26.08 5.24
C ASN A 87 8.16 -27.40 5.85
N LYS A 88 9.48 -27.68 5.79
CA LYS A 88 10.07 -28.97 6.24
C LYS A 88 11.06 -28.88 7.42
N ARG A 89 11.07 -27.78 8.19
CA ARG A 89 11.95 -27.60 9.38
C ARG A 89 11.20 -27.23 10.67
N ARG A 90 10.04 -27.86 10.90
CA ARG A 90 9.45 -27.97 12.24
C ARG A 90 9.02 -29.42 12.44
N LYS A 91 10.00 -30.27 12.74
CA LYS A 91 9.82 -31.55 13.40
C LYS A 91 10.74 -31.54 14.61
#